data_AF-K8XWL9-F1
#
_entry.id   AF-K8XWL9-F1
#
_cell.length_a   1.000
_cell.length_b   1.000
_cell.length_c   1.000
_cell.angle_alpha   90.00
_cell.angle_beta   90.00
_cell.angle_gamma   90.00
#
_symmetry.space_group_name_H-M   'P 1'
#
loop_
_entity.id
_entity.type
_entity.pdbx_description
1 polymer ?
#
loop_
_entity_poly.entity_id
_entity_poly.type
_entity_poly.pdbx_seq_one_letter_code
_entity_poly.pdbx_strand_id
1 'polypeptide(L)'
;MENLSRQLKQKEIKPIEFAENFPVKVVKYSNENVAQLAVATFIMQYGVKEFKEIQTDFGVDIRVFRQFVLTVLSNLRAGIEALENIKGGKNAFKLLVERATNECVRVYPWLDDKYYQY
;
A
#
# COMPACT_ATOMS: atom_id res chain seq x y z
N MET A 1 8.79 14.74 -5.20
CA MET A 1 7.54 14.76 -4.41
C MET A 1 7.26 16.15 -3.86
N GLU A 2 8.27 16.87 -3.36
CA GLU A 2 8.11 18.22 -2.78
C GLU A 2 7.36 19.21 -3.68
N ASN A 3 7.59 19.18 -5.01
CA ASN A 3 6.90 20.08 -5.92
C ASN A 3 5.37 19.82 -5.96
N LEU A 4 4.92 18.58 -6.20
CA LEU A 4 3.48 18.23 -6.22
C LEU A 4 2.79 18.54 -4.90
N SER A 5 3.42 18.20 -3.77
CA SER A 5 2.86 18.50 -2.44
C SER A 5 2.80 20.00 -2.17
N ARG A 6 3.79 20.79 -2.64
CA ARG A 6 3.76 22.26 -2.57
C ARG A 6 2.60 22.82 -3.40
N GLN A 7 2.45 22.38 -4.65
CA GLN A 7 1.38 22.81 -5.54
C GLN A 7 0.00 22.53 -4.95
N LEU A 8 -0.19 21.36 -4.36
CA LEU A 8 -1.42 20.99 -3.67
C LEU A 8 -1.70 21.93 -2.48
N LYS A 9 -0.71 22.19 -1.63
CA LYS A 9 -0.84 23.09 -0.46
C LYS A 9 -1.15 24.53 -0.87
N GLN A 10 -0.56 24.99 -1.97
CA GLN A 10 -0.79 26.32 -2.54
C GLN A 10 -2.07 26.40 -3.37
N LYS A 11 -2.82 25.29 -3.49
CA LYS A 11 -4.05 25.16 -4.29
C LYS A 11 -3.83 25.45 -5.79
N GLU A 12 -2.60 25.28 -6.28
CA GLU A 12 -2.28 25.34 -7.71
C GLU A 12 -2.87 24.14 -8.47
N ILE A 13 -3.05 23.01 -7.79
CA ILE A 13 -3.68 21.80 -8.31
C ILE A 13 -4.79 21.31 -7.38
N LYS A 14 -5.77 20.63 -7.94
CA LYS A 14 -6.82 19.94 -7.18
C LYS A 14 -6.26 18.67 -6.54
N PRO A 15 -6.88 18.18 -5.45
CA PRO A 15 -6.49 16.91 -4.85
C PRO A 15 -6.48 15.73 -5.83
N ILE A 16 -7.44 15.68 -6.76
CA ILE A 16 -7.52 14.59 -7.74
C ILE A 16 -6.34 14.63 -8.71
N GLU A 17 -5.95 15.81 -9.18
CA GLU A 17 -4.79 16.00 -10.07
C GLU A 17 -3.49 15.63 -9.34
N PHE A 18 -3.39 15.92 -8.04
CA PHE A 18 -2.30 15.41 -7.21
C PHE A 18 -2.28 13.89 -7.21
N ALA A 19 -3.41 13.23 -6.95
CA ALA A 19 -3.50 11.78 -6.89
C ALA A 19 -3.24 11.09 -8.22
N GLU A 20 -3.57 11.72 -9.36
CA GLU A 20 -3.25 11.24 -10.71
C GLU A 20 -1.75 11.33 -11.02
N ASN A 21 -1.11 12.43 -10.60
CA ASN A 21 0.28 12.72 -10.92
C ASN A 21 1.28 12.22 -9.86
N PHE A 22 0.80 11.81 -8.68
CA PHE A 22 1.66 11.28 -7.63
C PHE A 22 2.42 10.04 -8.15
N PRO A 23 3.76 10.02 -8.06
CA PRO A 23 4.54 8.89 -8.54
C PRO A 23 4.46 7.75 -7.52
N VAL A 24 3.57 6.80 -7.74
CA VAL A 24 3.49 5.57 -6.93
C VAL A 24 4.73 4.72 -7.19
N LYS A 25 5.40 4.29 -6.12
CA LYS A 25 6.58 3.43 -6.17
C LYS A 25 6.46 2.33 -5.12
N VAL A 26 6.84 1.12 -5.52
CA VAL A 26 6.95 -0.04 -4.65
C VAL A 26 8.37 -0.60 -4.77
N VAL A 27 9.05 -0.73 -3.64
CA VAL A 27 10.39 -1.34 -3.57
C VAL A 27 10.26 -2.84 -3.81
N LYS A 28 11.12 -3.36 -4.69
CA LYS A 28 11.14 -4.77 -5.07
C LYS A 28 12.19 -5.55 -4.28
N TYR A 29 11.74 -6.57 -3.56
CA TYR A 29 12.54 -7.65 -2.98
C TYR A 29 12.13 -8.99 -3.60
N SER A 30 12.82 -10.09 -3.25
CA SER A 30 12.35 -11.43 -3.59
C SER A 30 11.04 -11.74 -2.86
N ASN A 31 10.22 -12.63 -3.44
CA ASN A 31 8.93 -12.99 -2.85
C ASN A 31 9.11 -13.62 -1.46
N GLU A 32 10.15 -14.44 -1.28
CA GLU A 32 10.49 -15.08 -0.01
C GLU A 32 10.83 -14.04 1.06
N ASN A 33 11.63 -13.03 0.71
CA ASN A 33 12.00 -11.96 1.65
C ASN A 33 10.77 -11.13 2.03
N VAL A 34 9.90 -10.80 1.06
CA VAL A 34 8.65 -10.08 1.35
C VAL A 34 7.76 -10.89 2.29
N ALA A 35 7.59 -12.19 2.04
CA ALA A 35 6.78 -13.06 2.89
C ALA A 35 7.34 -13.13 4.32
N GLN A 36 8.65 -13.34 4.48
CA GLN A 36 9.30 -13.40 5.79
C GLN A 36 9.17 -12.09 6.55
N LEU A 37 9.45 -10.96 5.90
CA LEU A 37 9.37 -9.64 6.53
C LEU A 37 7.93 -9.25 6.89
N ALA A 38 6.95 -9.58 6.04
CA ALA A 38 5.55 -9.32 6.32
C ALA A 38 5.06 -10.11 7.53
N VAL A 39 5.40 -11.40 7.63
CA VAL A 39 5.08 -12.24 8.79
C VAL A 39 5.74 -11.69 10.05
N ALA A 40 7.05 -11.39 10.00
CA ALA A 40 7.77 -10.84 11.13
C ALA A 40 7.16 -9.50 11.59
N THR A 41 6.80 -8.62 10.65
CA THR A 41 6.16 -7.33 10.93
C THR A 41 4.79 -7.53 11.57
N PHE A 42 3.98 -8.45 11.04
CA PHE A 42 2.66 -8.74 11.60
C PHE A 42 2.76 -9.27 13.03
N ILE A 43 3.65 -10.25 13.27
CA ILE A 43 3.87 -10.82 14.61
C ILE A 43 4.36 -9.74 15.58
N MET A 44 5.28 -8.86 15.15
CA MET A 44 5.78 -7.77 15.99
C MET A 44 4.68 -6.78 16.36
N GLN A 45 3.73 -6.52 15.46
CA GLN A 45 2.67 -5.53 15.65
C GLN A 45 1.47 -6.08 16.44
N TYR A 46 1.08 -7.33 16.17
CA TYR A 46 -0.17 -7.90 16.69
C TYR A 46 0.03 -9.08 17.63
N GLY A 47 1.18 -9.75 17.59
CA GLY A 47 1.48 -10.92 18.40
C GLY A 47 1.40 -12.25 17.64
N VAL A 48 1.98 -13.28 18.24
CA VAL A 48 2.04 -14.65 17.69
C VAL A 48 0.67 -15.32 17.71
N LYS A 49 -0.19 -14.98 18.68
CA LYS A 49 -1.52 -15.59 18.82
C LYS A 49 -2.41 -15.17 17.65
N GLU A 50 -2.46 -13.87 17.39
CA GLU A 50 -3.19 -13.24 16.29
C GLU A 50 -2.68 -13.78 14.95
N PHE A 51 -1.36 -13.96 14.81
CA PHE A 51 -0.78 -14.58 13.62
C PHE A 51 -1.28 -16.01 13.39
N LYS A 52 -1.35 -16.84 14.44
CA LYS A 52 -1.85 -18.22 14.34
C LYS A 52 -3.35 -18.27 13.99
N GLU A 53 -4.13 -17.28 14.40
CA GLU A 53 -5.56 -17.20 14.08
C GLU A 53 -5.80 -16.86 12.59
N ILE A 54 -4.91 -16.07 11.98
CA ILE A 54 -5.00 -15.71 10.55
C ILE A 54 -4.19 -16.64 9.64
N GLN A 55 -3.43 -17.57 10.21
CA GLN A 55 -2.76 -18.65 9.49
C GLN A 55 -3.83 -19.70 9.16
N THR A 56 -4.44 -19.57 8.00
CA THR A 56 -5.46 -20.50 7.49
C THR A 56 -4.82 -21.82 7.04
N ASP A 57 -5.64 -22.85 6.80
CA ASP A 57 -5.20 -24.16 6.28
C ASP A 57 -4.46 -24.07 4.92
N PHE A 58 -4.63 -22.97 4.18
CA PHE A 58 -3.96 -22.70 2.90
C PHE A 58 -2.75 -21.75 3.01
N GLY A 59 -2.36 -21.33 4.22
CA GLY A 59 -1.27 -20.39 4.48
C GLY A 59 -1.69 -19.10 5.19
N VAL A 60 -0.78 -18.12 5.26
CA VAL A 60 -1.07 -16.78 5.81
C VAL A 60 -1.97 -16.02 4.85
N ASP A 61 -3.00 -15.36 5.38
CA ASP A 61 -3.90 -14.50 4.62
C ASP A 61 -3.12 -13.50 3.74
N ILE A 62 -3.35 -13.55 2.42
CA ILE A 62 -2.66 -12.71 1.43
C ILE A 62 -2.82 -11.21 1.70
N ARG A 63 -3.88 -10.82 2.44
CA ARG A 63 -4.09 -9.46 2.89
C ARG A 63 -2.95 -8.96 3.79
N VAL A 64 -2.29 -9.83 4.55
CA VAL A 64 -1.10 -9.48 5.34
C VAL A 64 0.04 -9.03 4.44
N PHE A 65 0.34 -9.81 3.39
CA PHE A 65 1.42 -9.50 2.47
C PHE A 65 1.13 -8.22 1.69
N ARG A 66 -0.10 -8.06 1.17
CA ARG A 66 -0.54 -6.83 0.51
C ARG A 66 -0.40 -5.61 1.40
N GLN A 67 -0.88 -5.72 2.65
CA GLN A 67 -0.81 -4.62 3.60
C GLN A 67 0.64 -4.24 3.91
N PHE A 68 1.52 -5.23 4.07
CA PHE A 68 2.95 -4.98 4.26
C PHE A 68 3.57 -4.26 3.05
N VAL A 69 3.31 -4.73 1.83
CA VAL A 69 3.84 -4.07 0.62
C VAL A 69 3.32 -2.63 0.50
N LEU A 70 2.02 -2.42 0.72
CA LEU A 70 1.40 -1.09 0.66
C LEU A 70 1.95 -0.13 1.73
N THR A 71 2.15 -0.59 2.96
CA THR A 71 2.50 0.30 4.08
C THR A 71 4.00 0.47 4.30
N VAL A 72 4.79 -0.58 4.00
CA VAL A 72 6.23 -0.61 4.30
C VAL A 72 7.07 -0.46 3.03
N LEU A 73 6.68 -1.10 1.94
CA LEU A 73 7.48 -1.11 0.71
C LEU A 73 7.06 -0.06 -0.31
N SER A 74 5.93 0.61 -0.09
CA SER A 74 5.44 1.66 -0.99
C SER A 74 5.59 3.05 -0.41
N ASN A 75 5.57 4.06 -1.29
CA ASN A 75 5.51 5.46 -0.88
C ASN A 75 4.07 5.98 -0.68
N LEU A 76 3.07 5.10 -0.58
CA LEU A 76 1.66 5.48 -0.38
C LEU A 76 1.49 6.39 0.83
N ARG A 77 2.19 6.11 1.94
CA ARG A 77 2.13 6.93 3.16
C ARG A 77 2.43 8.40 2.89
N ALA A 78 3.47 8.69 2.11
CA ALA A 78 3.83 10.07 1.76
C ALA A 78 2.74 10.79 0.95
N GLY A 79 2.04 10.06 0.07
CA GLY A 79 0.92 10.63 -0.68
C GLY A 79 -0.33 10.82 0.18
N ILE A 80 -0.59 9.93 1.14
CA ILE A 80 -1.67 10.08 2.12
C ILE A 80 -1.42 11.30 3.02
N GLU A 81 -0.22 11.43 3.58
CA GLU A 81 0.18 12.56 4.43
C GLU A 81 0.06 13.90 3.67
N ALA A 82 0.33 13.91 2.37
CA ALA A 82 0.16 15.11 1.54
C ALA A 82 -1.31 15.51 1.32
N LEU A 83 -2.24 14.54 1.35
CA LEU A 83 -3.68 14.75 1.21
C LEU A 83 -4.38 15.00 2.56
N GLU A 84 -3.69 14.75 3.66
CA GLU A 84 -4.23 14.91 5.01
C GLU A 84 -4.67 16.36 5.24
N ASN A 85 -5.86 16.54 5.82
CA ASN A 85 -6.46 17.85 6.09
C ASN A 85 -6.75 18.73 4.85
N ILE A 86 -6.68 18.20 3.62
CA ILE A 86 -7.06 18.91 2.40
C ILE A 86 -8.56 18.71 2.09
N LYS A 87 -9.32 19.79 1.98
CA LYS A 87 -10.75 19.77 1.60
C LYS A 87 -10.92 19.10 0.22
N GLY A 88 -11.75 18.07 0.13
CA GLY A 88 -11.94 17.28 -1.09
C GLY A 88 -10.92 16.15 -1.30
N GLY A 89 -10.03 15.93 -0.33
CA GLY A 89 -9.00 14.87 -0.38
C GLY A 89 -9.52 13.44 -0.41
N LYS A 90 -10.79 13.18 -0.05
CA LYS A 90 -11.34 11.81 0.04
C LYS A 90 -11.31 11.05 -1.30
N ASN A 91 -11.68 11.70 -2.40
CA ASN A 91 -11.68 11.05 -3.72
C ASN A 91 -10.26 10.84 -4.23
N ALA A 92 -9.38 11.83 -4.00
CA ALA A 92 -7.96 11.73 -4.30
C ALA A 92 -7.28 10.60 -3.52
N PHE A 93 -7.62 10.46 -2.24
CA PHE A 93 -7.14 9.38 -1.39
C PHE A 93 -7.54 8.02 -1.95
N LYS A 94 -8.82 7.85 -2.33
CA LYS A 94 -9.31 6.59 -2.90
C LYS A 94 -8.54 6.22 -4.17
N LEU A 95 -8.37 7.18 -5.08
CA LEU A 95 -7.61 6.98 -6.31
C LEU A 95 -6.15 6.61 -6.02
N LEU A 96 -5.51 7.28 -5.06
CA LEU A 96 -4.13 7.00 -4.70
C LEU A 96 -3.95 5.59 -4.15
N VAL A 97 -4.86 5.12 -3.28
CA VAL A 97 -4.87 3.75 -2.75
C VAL A 97 -5.06 2.74 -3.87
N GLU A 98 -5.96 2.99 -4.81
CA GLU A 98 -6.19 2.12 -5.97
C GLU A 98 -4.93 2.01 -6.86
N ARG A 99 -4.30 3.15 -7.18
CA ARG A 99 -3.05 3.18 -7.95
C ARG A 99 -1.91 2.46 -7.22
N ALA A 100 -1.79 2.64 -5.90
CA ALA A 100 -0.83 1.91 -5.07
C ALA A 100 -1.08 0.41 -5.08
N THR A 101 -2.35 -0.01 -5.01
CA THR A 101 -2.74 -1.42 -5.05
C THR A 101 -2.39 -2.05 -6.39
N ASN A 102 -2.71 -1.37 -7.50
CA ASN A 102 -2.37 -1.83 -8.85
C ASN A 102 -0.86 -1.93 -9.05
N GLU A 103 -0.09 -0.98 -8.53
CA GLU A 103 1.38 -1.03 -8.58
C GLU A 103 1.94 -2.17 -7.72
N CYS A 104 1.35 -2.45 -6.55
CA CYS A 104 1.72 -3.61 -5.73
C CYS A 104 1.54 -4.92 -6.48
N VAL A 105 0.40 -5.12 -7.15
CA VAL A 105 0.14 -6.31 -7.96
C VAL A 105 1.06 -6.37 -9.18
N ARG A 106 1.36 -5.23 -9.82
CA ARG A 106 2.32 -5.17 -10.94
C ARG A 106 3.72 -5.62 -10.52
N VAL A 107 4.18 -5.22 -9.34
CA VAL A 107 5.51 -5.59 -8.82
C VAL A 107 5.53 -7.01 -8.25
N TYR A 108 4.45 -7.43 -7.60
CA TYR A 108 4.26 -8.74 -6.97
C TYR A 108 2.96 -9.41 -7.46
N PRO A 109 2.96 -10.04 -8.66
CA PRO A 109 1.75 -10.63 -9.25
C PRO A 109 1.09 -11.71 -8.41
N TRP A 110 1.86 -12.42 -7.59
CA TRP A 110 1.35 -13.44 -6.66
C TRP A 110 0.45 -12.87 -5.56
N LEU A 111 0.43 -11.54 -5.39
CA LEU A 111 -0.49 -10.86 -4.51
C LEU A 111 -1.87 -10.65 -5.14
N ASP A 112 -2.13 -10.99 -6.40
CA ASP A 112 -3.49 -10.90 -6.95
C ASP A 112 -4.42 -11.94 -6.29
N ASP A 113 -5.64 -11.53 -5.90
CA ASP A 113 -6.59 -12.39 -5.19
C ASP A 113 -7.05 -13.54 -6.09
N LYS A 114 -6.95 -13.35 -7.41
CA LYS A 114 -7.31 -14.34 -8.42
C LYS A 114 -6.33 -15.51 -8.51
N TYR A 115 -5.13 -15.41 -7.91
CA TYR A 115 -4.14 -16.50 -7.94
C TYR A 115 -4.41 -17.61 -6.91
N TYR A 116 -5.27 -17.38 -5.91
CA TYR A 116 -5.59 -18.33 -4.85
C TYR A 116 -6.99 -18.96 -4.98
N GLN A 117 -7.63 -18.83 -6.15
CA GLN A 117 -8.94 -19.45 -6.44
C GLN A 117 -8.85 -20.79 -7.19
N TYR A 118 -7.66 -21.42 -7.30
CA TYR A 118 -7.45 -22.70 -7.97
C TYR A 118 -6.80 -23.74 -7.07
#